data_AF-A0A413UFR8-F1
#
_entry.id   AF-A0A413UFR8-F1
#
_cell.length_a   1.000
_cell.length_b   1.000
_cell.length_c   1.000
_cell.angle_alpha   90.00
_cell.angle_beta   90.00
_cell.angle_gamma   90.00
#
_symmetry.space_group_name_H-M   'P 1'
#
loop_
_entity.id
_entity.type
_entity.pdbx_description
1 polymer ?
#
loop_
_entity_poly.entity_id
_entity_poly.type
_entity_poly.pdbx_seq_one_letter_code
_entity_poly.pdbx_strand_id
1 'polypeptide(L)'
;MNLLTIKNGTNKWNLQMNHVKYIISDSSANYTLLQAIRLFASKDKSENRTENNISTKILINEKEIELKNNMFIEISETYSLNEDKKLTTKSLMLKYLESKLQNQEYFDTISTIDILLNSLSEEVNDESLLKIMFNGANYKQLIKMLSPYYEDELQKDEFDLTRDELILFQLDLVEYISNHNSKYDNIFVFGRLDNLSDKILQKINRIENVKLIIFTNYYNDLMNVQNAALLQDKIIDFADMEQIYCDLSQKSLQTYTLQEVEQMTINYLQQIYTHKTHDIYQELDHFSIK
;
A
#
# COMPACT_ATOMS: atom_id res chain seq x y z
N MET A 1 10.19 4.72 16.12
CA MET A 1 9.27 4.39 15.01
C MET A 1 7.85 4.73 15.41
N ASN A 2 6.93 4.95 14.47
CA ASN A 2 5.52 5.15 14.82
C ASN A 2 4.86 3.80 15.08
N LEU A 3 3.98 3.72 16.08
CA LEU A 3 3.20 2.53 16.35
C LEU A 3 1.89 2.56 15.53
N LEU A 4 1.82 1.72 14.51
CA LEU A 4 0.59 1.44 13.78
C LEU A 4 -0.18 0.33 14.52
N THR A 5 -1.42 0.61 14.89
CA THR A 5 -2.33 -0.38 15.46
C THR A 5 -3.51 -0.60 14.53
N ILE A 6 -3.74 -1.84 14.11
CA ILE A 6 -4.90 -2.24 13.32
C ILE A 6 -5.79 -3.10 14.24
N LYS A 7 -7.06 -2.72 14.39
CA LYS A 7 -8.06 -3.46 15.18
C LYS A 7 -9.19 -3.91 14.26
N ASN A 8 -9.63 -5.15 14.40
CA ASN A 8 -10.80 -5.67 13.70
C ASN A 8 -11.56 -6.67 14.59
N GLY A 9 -12.66 -6.22 15.22
CA GLY A 9 -13.34 -7.01 16.24
C GLY A 9 -12.43 -7.30 17.43
N THR A 10 -12.21 -8.59 17.73
CA THR A 10 -11.31 -9.05 18.80
C THR A 10 -9.83 -9.04 18.39
N ASN A 11 -9.54 -8.99 17.09
CA ASN A 11 -8.18 -9.01 16.59
C ASN A 11 -7.52 -7.64 16.73
N LYS A 12 -6.25 -7.63 17.17
CA LYS A 12 -5.42 -6.44 17.29
C LYS A 12 -4.00 -6.78 16.82
N TRP A 13 -3.49 -5.98 15.89
CA TRP A 13 -2.12 -6.08 15.41
C TRP A 13 -1.40 -4.76 15.67
N ASN A 14 -0.21 -4.86 16.24
CA ASN A 14 0.67 -3.74 16.53
C ASN A 14 1.93 -3.87 15.67
N LEU A 15 2.29 -2.79 14.98
CA LEU A 15 3.43 -2.72 14.07
C LEU A 15 4.15 -1.38 14.25
N GLN A 16 5.40 -1.40 14.67
CA GLN A 16 6.28 -0.24 14.67
C GLN A 16 6.80 -0.01 13.25
N MET A 17 6.40 1.08 12.61
CA MET A 17 6.83 1.39 11.24
C MET A 17 7.14 2.87 11.06
N ASN A 18 8.10 3.17 10.18
CA ASN A 18 8.35 4.52 9.70
C ASN A 18 7.69 4.72 8.34
N HIS A 19 8.36 4.24 7.28
CA HIS A 19 7.89 4.30 5.90
C HIS A 19 7.57 2.91 5.32
N VAL A 20 8.30 1.84 5.66
CA VAL A 20 8.03 0.47 5.18
C VAL A 20 7.93 -0.53 6.33
N LYS A 21 7.03 -1.51 6.18
CA LYS A 21 6.95 -2.72 6.99
C LYS A 21 6.68 -3.92 6.08
N TYR A 22 7.62 -4.86 6.06
CA TYR A 22 7.50 -6.15 5.40
C TYR A 22 6.87 -7.16 6.36
N ILE A 23 5.70 -7.68 6.03
CA ILE A 23 5.02 -8.70 6.83
C ILE A 23 5.24 -10.03 6.15
N ILE A 24 6.12 -10.84 6.74
CA ILE A 24 6.47 -12.17 6.27
C ILE A 24 5.43 -13.14 6.81
N SER A 25 4.75 -13.87 5.94
CA SER A 25 3.74 -14.83 6.36
C SER A 25 3.52 -15.92 5.31
N ASP A 26 2.80 -16.97 5.70
CA ASP A 26 2.15 -17.84 4.72
C ASP A 26 0.92 -17.15 4.09
N SER A 27 0.40 -17.77 3.02
CA SER A 27 -0.72 -17.24 2.25
C SER A 27 -2.06 -17.19 3.00
N SER A 28 -2.22 -17.97 4.06
CA SER A 28 -3.46 -18.06 4.84
C SER A 28 -3.48 -17.08 6.02
N ALA A 29 -2.34 -16.88 6.69
CA ALA A 29 -2.20 -16.05 7.88
C ALA A 29 -2.36 -14.54 7.56
N ASN A 30 -1.86 -14.08 6.40
CA ASN A 30 -2.01 -12.67 6.01
C ASN A 30 -3.43 -12.25 5.64
N TYR A 31 -4.30 -13.19 5.27
CA TYR A 31 -5.63 -12.87 4.76
C TYR A 31 -6.41 -12.00 5.74
N THR A 32 -6.41 -12.33 7.03
CA THR A 32 -7.20 -11.62 8.04
C THR A 32 -6.75 -10.17 8.23
N LEU A 33 -5.44 -9.93 8.30
CA LEU A 33 -4.88 -8.59 8.47
C LEU A 33 -5.04 -7.75 7.19
N LEU A 34 -4.74 -8.33 6.02
CA LEU A 34 -4.94 -7.66 4.73
C LEU A 34 -6.42 -7.29 4.52
N GLN A 35 -7.34 -8.18 4.85
CA GLN A 35 -8.79 -7.90 4.77
C GLN A 35 -9.23 -6.84 5.79
N ALA A 36 -8.61 -6.75 6.96
CA ALA A 36 -8.87 -5.64 7.88
C ALA A 36 -8.47 -4.30 7.24
N ILE A 37 -7.28 -4.20 6.64
CA ILE A 37 -6.85 -2.97 5.95
C ILE A 37 -7.81 -2.61 4.81
N ARG A 38 -8.19 -3.59 3.96
CA ARG A 38 -9.17 -3.39 2.88
C ARG A 38 -10.54 -2.94 3.37
N LEU A 39 -11.04 -3.56 4.44
CA LEU A 39 -12.34 -3.23 5.03
C LEU A 39 -12.34 -1.82 5.61
N PHE A 40 -11.24 -1.43 6.27
CA PHE A 40 -11.06 -0.05 6.71
C PHE A 40 -11.13 0.88 5.50
N ALA A 41 -10.32 0.63 4.46
CA ALA A 41 -10.23 1.47 3.26
C ALA A 41 -11.55 1.59 2.47
N SER A 42 -12.39 0.54 2.42
CA SER A 42 -13.61 0.54 1.62
C SER A 42 -14.83 1.17 2.30
N LYS A 43 -14.85 1.28 3.64
CA LYS A 43 -16.04 1.65 4.44
C LYS A 43 -17.26 0.75 4.23
N ASP A 44 -17.07 -0.46 3.71
CA ASP A 44 -18.19 -1.35 3.43
C ASP A 44 -18.87 -1.77 4.74
N LYS A 45 -20.18 -1.55 4.84
CA LYS A 45 -21.00 -2.02 5.95
C LYS A 45 -21.70 -3.32 5.56
N SER A 46 -21.84 -4.24 6.51
CA SER A 46 -22.72 -5.39 6.36
C SER A 46 -23.56 -5.57 7.61
N GLU A 47 -24.74 -6.18 7.44
CA GLU A 47 -25.64 -6.51 8.55
C GLU A 47 -24.92 -7.37 9.59
N ASN A 48 -24.25 -8.44 9.14
CA ASN A 48 -23.46 -9.30 10.02
C ASN A 48 -22.43 -8.54 10.88
N ARG A 49 -21.70 -7.56 10.30
CA ARG A 49 -20.72 -6.76 11.07
C ARG A 49 -21.40 -5.82 12.05
N THR A 50 -22.55 -5.29 11.67
CA THR A 50 -23.34 -4.38 12.51
C THR A 50 -23.90 -5.13 13.72
N GLU A 51 -24.51 -6.30 13.50
CA GLU A 51 -25.06 -7.14 14.57
C GLU A 51 -23.97 -7.64 15.53
N ASN A 52 -22.79 -8.00 15.01
CA ASN A 52 -21.68 -8.49 15.82
C ASN A 52 -20.75 -7.39 16.36
N ASN A 53 -21.09 -6.11 16.19
CA ASN A 53 -20.27 -4.96 16.60
C ASN A 53 -18.81 -5.02 16.08
N ILE A 54 -18.61 -5.60 14.90
CA ILE A 54 -17.30 -5.71 14.26
C ILE A 54 -17.02 -4.39 13.56
N SER A 55 -16.11 -3.60 14.13
CA SER A 55 -15.57 -2.39 13.51
C SER A 55 -14.07 -2.52 13.30
N THR A 56 -13.60 -2.01 12.17
CA THR A 56 -12.18 -1.91 11.88
C THR A 56 -11.69 -0.51 12.16
N LYS A 57 -10.57 -0.40 12.87
CA LYS A 57 -9.93 0.87 13.22
C LYS A 57 -8.44 0.78 12.96
N ILE A 58 -7.88 1.87 12.46
CA ILE A 58 -6.43 2.04 12.33
C ILE A 58 -6.02 3.23 13.19
N LEU A 59 -4.94 3.07 13.96
CA LEU A 59 -4.40 4.10 14.83
C LEU A 59 -2.90 4.28 14.58
N ILE A 60 -2.42 5.53 14.61
CA ILE A 60 -0.99 5.87 14.64
C ILE A 60 -0.70 6.48 16.01
N ASN A 61 0.26 5.90 16.75
CA ASN A 61 0.63 6.36 18.10
C ASN A 61 -0.62 6.56 18.98
N GLU A 62 -1.49 5.55 18.99
CA GLU A 62 -2.75 5.49 19.73
C GLU A 62 -3.85 6.48 19.28
N LYS A 63 -3.59 7.31 18.26
CA LYS A 63 -4.60 8.21 17.67
C LYS A 63 -5.27 7.54 16.48
N GLU A 64 -6.59 7.39 16.54
CA GLU A 64 -7.40 6.86 15.43
C GLU A 64 -7.31 7.79 14.22
N ILE A 65 -7.04 7.22 13.04
CA ILE A 65 -6.96 7.97 11.79
C ILE A 65 -8.30 7.99 11.08
N GLU A 66 -8.61 9.11 10.41
CA GLU A 66 -9.85 9.28 9.66
C GLU A 66 -9.60 9.14 8.15
N LEU A 67 -10.41 8.33 7.46
CA LEU A 67 -10.25 8.11 6.01
C LEU A 67 -10.35 9.37 5.14
N LYS A 68 -11.01 10.44 5.60
CA LYS A 68 -11.09 11.68 4.80
C LYS A 68 -9.73 12.37 4.65
N ASN A 69 -8.83 12.18 5.62
CA ASN A 69 -7.51 12.79 5.66
C ASN A 69 -6.40 11.80 5.28
N ASN A 70 -6.72 10.53 5.02
CA ASN A 70 -5.73 9.49 4.77
C ASN A 70 -6.08 8.75 3.47
N MET A 71 -5.08 8.55 2.61
CA MET A 71 -5.24 7.82 1.36
C MET A 71 -4.82 6.37 1.54
N PHE A 72 -5.56 5.46 0.90
CA PHE A 72 -5.25 4.03 0.86
C PHE A 72 -5.13 3.57 -0.59
N ILE A 73 -4.00 2.97 -0.91
CA ILE A 73 -3.67 2.42 -2.22
C ILE A 73 -3.33 0.95 -2.04
N GLU A 74 -4.04 0.10 -2.76
CA GLU A 74 -3.70 -1.32 -2.86
C GLU A 74 -2.86 -1.54 -4.11
N ILE A 75 -1.74 -2.25 -3.96
CA ILE A 75 -0.92 -2.74 -5.08
C ILE A 75 -1.02 -4.26 -5.16
N SER A 76 -1.04 -4.80 -6.37
CA SER A 76 -1.12 -6.25 -6.57
C SER A 76 -0.42 -6.72 -7.83
N GLU A 77 -0.11 -8.02 -7.86
CA GLU A 77 0.42 -8.71 -9.04
C GLU A 77 -0.64 -8.94 -10.12
N THR A 78 -1.91 -8.71 -9.79
CA THR A 78 -3.06 -8.87 -10.68
C THR A 78 -3.68 -7.53 -11.07
N TYR A 79 -2.90 -6.45 -10.98
CA TYR A 79 -3.35 -5.13 -11.38
C TYR A 79 -3.74 -5.13 -12.86
N SER A 80 -4.94 -4.64 -13.17
CA SER A 80 -5.44 -4.50 -14.54
C SER A 80 -5.69 -3.04 -14.84
N LEU A 81 -4.93 -2.49 -15.79
CA LEU A 81 -5.19 -1.14 -16.29
C LEU A 81 -6.56 -1.07 -16.99
N ASN A 82 -6.99 -2.18 -17.61
CA ASN A 82 -8.31 -2.27 -18.22
C ASN A 82 -9.47 -2.17 -17.21
N GLU A 83 -9.30 -2.68 -16.00
CA GLU A 83 -10.26 -2.43 -14.91
C GLU A 83 -10.10 -1.04 -14.32
N ASP A 84 -8.85 -0.58 -14.16
CA ASP A 84 -8.53 0.67 -13.49
C ASP A 84 -8.91 1.92 -14.30
N LYS A 85 -8.93 1.82 -15.64
CA LYS A 85 -9.42 2.87 -16.55
C LYS A 85 -10.91 3.17 -16.42
N LYS A 86 -11.66 2.37 -15.63
CA LYS A 86 -13.02 2.74 -15.21
C LYS A 86 -13.03 3.91 -14.21
N LEU A 87 -11.86 4.28 -13.69
CA LEU A 87 -11.63 5.45 -12.84
C LEU A 87 -12.59 5.50 -11.64
N THR A 88 -12.74 4.36 -10.96
CA THR A 88 -13.52 4.29 -9.72
C THR A 88 -12.80 4.99 -8.57
N THR A 89 -13.47 5.24 -7.46
CA THR A 89 -12.83 5.90 -6.29
C THR A 89 -11.65 5.13 -5.69
N LYS A 90 -11.57 3.81 -5.93
CA LYS A 90 -10.44 2.97 -5.49
C LYS A 90 -9.25 3.03 -6.46
N SER A 91 -9.48 3.50 -7.68
CA SER A 91 -8.54 3.45 -8.80
C SER A 91 -7.20 4.12 -8.48
N LEU A 92 -6.10 3.43 -8.78
CA LEU A 92 -4.76 4.01 -8.68
C LEU A 92 -4.57 5.06 -9.78
N MET A 93 -5.01 4.74 -10.99
CA MET A 93 -4.93 5.61 -12.15
C MET A 93 -5.69 6.93 -11.94
N LEU A 94 -6.91 6.87 -11.37
CA LEU A 94 -7.65 8.10 -11.02
C LEU A 94 -6.84 8.99 -10.06
N LYS A 95 -6.31 8.41 -8.98
CA LYS A 95 -5.52 9.16 -7.98
C LYS A 95 -4.29 9.80 -8.61
N TYR A 96 -3.61 9.07 -9.50
CA TYR A 96 -2.47 9.58 -10.26
C TYR A 96 -2.86 10.74 -11.18
N LEU A 97 -3.90 10.57 -12.00
CA LEU A 97 -4.34 11.60 -12.95
C LEU A 97 -4.85 12.86 -12.26
N GLU A 98 -5.56 12.72 -11.14
CA GLU A 98 -5.96 13.86 -10.30
C GLU A 98 -4.73 14.60 -9.78
N SER A 99 -3.74 13.88 -9.24
CA SER A 99 -2.49 14.49 -8.76
C SER A 99 -1.71 15.18 -9.89
N LYS A 100 -1.68 14.59 -11.09
CA LYS A 100 -0.96 15.13 -12.25
C LYS A 100 -1.62 16.37 -12.83
N LEU A 101 -2.91 16.30 -13.15
CA LEU A 101 -3.63 17.40 -13.81
C LEU A 101 -4.02 18.54 -12.87
N GLN A 102 -3.88 18.35 -11.54
CA GLN A 102 -3.98 19.44 -10.58
C GLN A 102 -2.69 20.30 -10.51
N ASN A 103 -1.58 19.85 -11.10
CA ASN A 103 -0.35 20.65 -11.16
C ASN A 103 -0.59 21.97 -11.93
N GLN A 104 -0.05 23.06 -11.41
CA GLN A 104 -0.13 24.41 -12.00
C GLN A 104 0.35 24.47 -13.45
N GLU A 105 1.30 23.59 -13.82
CA GLU A 105 1.80 23.48 -15.20
C GLU A 105 0.69 23.22 -16.24
N TYR A 106 -0.42 22.60 -15.83
CA TYR A 106 -1.55 22.30 -16.72
C TYR A 106 -2.69 23.32 -16.61
N PHE A 107 -2.64 24.27 -15.69
CA PHE A 107 -3.74 25.19 -15.41
C PHE A 107 -4.11 26.02 -16.64
N ASP A 108 -3.14 26.68 -17.28
CA ASP A 108 -3.39 27.52 -18.45
C ASP A 108 -3.95 26.72 -19.63
N THR A 109 -3.45 25.50 -19.84
CA THR A 109 -3.94 24.59 -20.88
C THR A 109 -5.40 24.20 -20.61
N ILE A 110 -5.73 23.83 -19.37
CA ILE A 110 -7.10 23.46 -18.98
C ILE A 110 -8.05 24.66 -19.11
N SER A 111 -7.62 25.84 -18.68
CA SER A 111 -8.39 27.08 -18.84
C SER A 111 -8.61 27.43 -20.31
N THR A 112 -7.61 27.20 -21.17
CA THR A 112 -7.76 27.40 -22.62
C THR A 112 -8.80 26.45 -23.21
N ILE A 113 -8.80 25.18 -22.80
CA ILE A 113 -9.83 24.20 -23.23
C ILE A 113 -11.23 24.68 -22.81
N ASP A 114 -11.39 25.17 -21.58
CA ASP A 114 -12.67 25.69 -21.09
C ASP A 114 -13.17 26.90 -21.92
N ILE A 115 -12.27 27.83 -22.25
CA ILE A 115 -12.58 28.98 -23.13
C ILE A 115 -13.06 28.49 -24.50
N LEU A 116 -12.35 27.53 -25.11
CA LEU A 116 -12.70 27.00 -26.44
C LEU A 116 -14.06 26.28 -26.44
N LEU A 117 -14.39 25.56 -25.37
CA LEU A 117 -15.72 24.95 -25.23
C LEU A 117 -16.81 26.01 -25.13
N ASN A 118 -16.57 27.10 -24.39
CA ASN A 118 -17.52 28.21 -24.31
C ASN A 118 -17.71 28.91 -25.66
N SER A 119 -16.63 29.18 -26.40
CA SER A 119 -16.72 29.73 -27.76
C SER A 119 -17.53 28.82 -28.70
N LEU A 120 -17.32 27.50 -28.63
CA LEU A 120 -18.14 26.55 -29.40
C LEU A 120 -19.63 26.60 -29.02
N SER A 121 -19.95 26.82 -27.74
CA SER A 121 -21.35 27.01 -27.32
C SER A 121 -21.96 28.27 -27.93
N GLU A 122 -21.20 29.37 -27.98
CA GLU A 122 -21.64 30.63 -28.58
C GLU A 122 -21.93 30.44 -30.08
N GLU A 123 -21.02 29.81 -30.82
CA GLU A 123 -21.19 29.53 -32.24
C GLU A 123 -22.43 28.67 -32.54
N VAL A 124 -22.65 27.59 -31.76
CA VAL A 124 -23.84 26.74 -31.93
C VAL A 124 -25.13 27.49 -31.56
N ASN A 125 -25.04 28.44 -30.65
CA ASN A 125 -26.18 29.21 -30.20
C ASN A 125 -26.61 30.28 -31.21
N ASP A 126 -25.71 30.85 -32.00
CA ASP A 126 -25.99 32.03 -32.84
C ASP A 126 -27.16 31.85 -33.82
N GLU A 127 -27.46 30.62 -34.25
CA GLU A 127 -28.56 30.32 -35.18
C GLU A 127 -29.62 29.36 -34.59
N SER A 128 -29.54 29.05 -33.30
CA SER A 128 -30.41 28.05 -32.65
C SER A 128 -31.51 28.66 -31.79
N LEU A 129 -32.74 28.14 -31.96
CA LEU A 129 -33.89 28.38 -31.06
C LEU A 129 -33.66 27.81 -29.65
N LEU A 130 -32.86 26.76 -29.52
CA LEU A 130 -32.50 26.12 -28.25
C LEU A 130 -31.05 26.49 -27.90
N LYS A 131 -30.86 27.14 -26.75
CA LYS A 131 -29.52 27.50 -26.29
C LYS A 131 -28.88 26.36 -25.51
N ILE A 132 -27.62 26.06 -25.81
CA ILE A 132 -26.80 25.09 -25.11
C ILE A 132 -25.62 25.79 -24.41
N MET A 133 -25.03 25.11 -23.43
CA MET A 133 -23.82 25.55 -22.75
C MET A 133 -23.07 24.31 -22.30
N PHE A 134 -21.75 24.26 -22.50
CA PHE A 134 -20.95 23.25 -21.84
C PHE A 134 -20.89 23.54 -20.34
N ASN A 135 -20.98 22.50 -19.53
CA ASN A 135 -20.66 22.61 -18.12
C ASN A 135 -19.13 22.80 -18.04
N GLY A 136 -18.65 23.94 -17.56
CA GLY A 136 -17.23 24.34 -17.66
C GLY A 136 -16.22 23.23 -17.33
N ALA A 137 -15.17 23.15 -18.14
CA ALA A 137 -14.15 22.12 -18.11
C ALA A 137 -13.12 22.35 -17.00
N ASN A 138 -13.12 21.45 -16.03
CA ASN A 138 -12.04 21.34 -15.05
C ASN A 138 -11.32 19.99 -15.19
N TYR A 139 -10.16 19.86 -14.54
CA TYR A 139 -9.35 18.64 -14.61
C TYR A 139 -10.17 17.37 -14.31
N LYS A 140 -11.13 17.40 -13.38
CA LYS A 140 -11.94 16.23 -13.02
C LYS A 140 -12.83 15.75 -14.16
N GLN A 141 -13.36 16.67 -14.96
CA GLN A 141 -14.15 16.32 -16.12
C GLN A 141 -13.26 15.80 -17.24
N LEU A 142 -12.12 16.45 -17.48
CA LEU A 142 -11.16 16.04 -18.51
C LEU A 142 -10.59 14.64 -18.26
N ILE A 143 -10.33 14.28 -17.00
CA ILE A 143 -9.86 12.93 -16.62
C ILE A 143 -10.78 11.83 -17.16
N LYS A 144 -12.10 12.04 -17.16
CA LYS A 144 -13.06 11.04 -17.64
C LYS A 144 -13.00 10.81 -19.15
N MET A 145 -12.37 11.73 -19.89
CA MET A 145 -12.18 11.64 -21.33
C MET A 145 -10.87 10.94 -21.70
N LEU A 146 -9.98 10.72 -20.74
CA LEU A 146 -8.69 10.08 -20.97
C LEU A 146 -8.81 8.56 -20.99
N SER A 147 -8.07 7.91 -21.89
CA SER A 147 -7.92 6.46 -21.94
C SER A 147 -6.45 6.11 -21.70
N PRO A 148 -6.06 5.66 -20.50
CA PRO A 148 -4.67 5.36 -20.17
C PRO A 148 -4.20 4.08 -20.88
N TYR A 149 -2.93 4.06 -21.30
CA TYR A 149 -2.21 2.92 -21.89
C TYR A 149 -0.74 2.95 -21.43
N TYR A 150 0.00 1.87 -21.60
CA TYR A 150 1.35 1.72 -21.03
C TYR A 150 2.48 2.33 -21.87
N GLU A 151 2.39 2.35 -23.20
CA GLU A 151 3.48 2.80 -24.08
C GLU A 151 2.97 3.50 -25.34
N ASP A 152 3.71 4.52 -25.80
CA ASP A 152 3.29 5.50 -26.81
C ASP A 152 3.23 4.94 -28.25
N GLU A 153 4.14 4.03 -28.62
CA GLU A 153 4.27 3.55 -30.01
C GLU A 153 3.41 2.32 -30.30
N LEU A 154 3.29 1.43 -29.32
CA LEU A 154 2.47 0.22 -29.39
C LEU A 154 1.65 0.20 -28.09
N GLN A 155 0.33 0.33 -28.20
CA GLN A 155 -0.55 0.25 -27.04
C GLN A 155 -0.44 -1.14 -26.41
N LYS A 156 0.44 -1.26 -25.42
CA LYS A 156 0.58 -2.45 -24.57
C LYS A 156 -0.55 -2.51 -23.57
N ASP A 157 -0.88 -3.73 -23.16
CA ASP A 157 -1.73 -4.00 -22.00
C ASP A 157 -0.97 -4.75 -20.89
N GLU A 158 -1.67 -5.06 -19.79
CA GLU A 158 -1.08 -5.74 -18.64
C GLU A 158 -0.51 -7.15 -18.96
N PHE A 159 -0.93 -7.79 -20.05
CA PHE A 159 -0.44 -9.10 -20.46
C PHE A 159 0.87 -9.04 -21.24
N ASP A 160 1.22 -7.86 -21.76
CA ASP A 160 2.51 -7.59 -22.40
C ASP A 160 3.63 -7.28 -21.40
N LEU A 161 3.28 -7.08 -20.12
CA LEU A 161 4.23 -6.73 -19.06
C LEU A 161 4.65 -7.94 -18.24
N THR A 162 5.91 -7.95 -17.83
CA THR A 162 6.37 -8.85 -16.77
C THR A 162 5.75 -8.46 -15.43
N ARG A 163 5.69 -9.41 -14.50
CA ARG A 163 5.26 -9.16 -13.11
C ARG A 163 6.01 -8.00 -12.47
N ASP A 164 7.33 -7.94 -12.68
CA ASP A 164 8.18 -6.89 -12.12
C ASP A 164 7.84 -5.52 -12.70
N GLU A 165 7.65 -5.42 -14.02
CA GLU A 165 7.23 -4.18 -14.68
C GLU A 165 5.86 -3.71 -14.17
N LEU A 166 4.91 -4.63 -14.00
CA LEU A 166 3.58 -4.31 -13.50
C LEU A 166 3.60 -3.75 -12.07
N ILE A 167 4.43 -4.32 -11.19
CA ILE A 167 4.59 -3.84 -9.81
C ILE A 167 5.36 -2.51 -9.79
N LEU A 168 6.45 -2.40 -10.56
CA LEU A 168 7.24 -1.18 -10.65
C LEU A 168 6.41 -0.01 -11.19
N PHE A 169 5.57 -0.25 -12.20
CA PHE A 169 4.62 0.73 -12.72
C PHE A 169 3.71 1.27 -11.60
N GLN A 170 3.09 0.39 -10.81
CA GLN A 170 2.25 0.83 -9.69
C GLN A 170 3.04 1.64 -8.66
N LEU A 171 4.29 1.24 -8.37
CA LEU A 171 5.18 1.97 -7.45
C LEU A 171 5.60 3.34 -8.00
N ASP A 172 5.78 3.49 -9.31
CA ASP A 172 6.07 4.77 -9.97
C ASP A 172 4.88 5.74 -9.85
N LEU A 173 3.66 5.23 -10.06
CA LEU A 173 2.44 6.04 -9.83
C LEU A 173 2.32 6.46 -8.37
N VAL A 174 2.58 5.55 -7.43
CA VAL A 174 2.59 5.84 -5.98
C VAL A 174 3.63 6.89 -5.63
N GLU A 175 4.87 6.76 -6.12
CA GLU A 175 5.93 7.73 -5.86
C GLU A 175 5.52 9.11 -6.36
N TYR A 176 4.98 9.20 -7.57
CA TYR A 176 4.48 10.47 -8.13
C TYR A 176 3.38 11.09 -7.26
N ILE A 177 2.35 10.31 -6.90
CA ILE A 177 1.25 10.77 -6.03
C ILE A 177 1.81 11.28 -4.70
N SER A 178 2.77 10.55 -4.11
CA SER A 178 3.33 10.92 -2.81
C SER A 178 4.12 12.21 -2.84
N ASN A 179 4.88 12.46 -3.91
CA ASN A 179 5.68 13.67 -4.06
C ASN A 179 4.85 14.91 -4.38
N HIS A 180 3.62 14.74 -4.88
CA HIS A 180 2.69 15.81 -5.21
C HIS A 180 1.47 15.85 -4.27
N ASN A 181 1.54 15.16 -3.12
CA ASN A 181 0.46 15.15 -2.15
C ASN A 181 0.48 16.41 -1.28
N SER A 182 -0.58 17.21 -1.37
CA SER A 182 -0.84 18.36 -0.50
C SER A 182 -2.10 18.20 0.36
N LYS A 183 -2.83 17.10 0.18
CA LYS A 183 -4.20 16.93 0.71
C LYS A 183 -4.29 15.95 1.87
N TYR A 184 -3.53 14.87 1.83
CA TYR A 184 -3.64 13.78 2.78
C TYR A 184 -2.52 13.85 3.82
N ASP A 185 -2.87 13.62 5.08
CA ASP A 185 -1.92 13.55 6.20
C ASP A 185 -0.99 12.34 6.04
N ASN A 186 -1.54 11.21 5.57
CA ASN A 186 -0.78 9.99 5.28
C ASN A 186 -1.29 9.32 4.01
N ILE A 187 -0.36 8.68 3.29
CA ILE A 187 -0.64 7.76 2.18
C ILE A 187 -0.20 6.38 2.62
N PHE A 188 -1.16 5.47 2.74
CA PHE A 188 -0.93 4.06 3.00
C PHE A 188 -0.92 3.30 1.69
N VAL A 189 0.12 2.51 1.48
CA VAL A 189 0.27 1.61 0.34
C VAL A 189 0.38 0.22 0.90
N PHE A 190 -0.47 -0.70 0.45
CA PHE A 190 -0.45 -2.06 0.95
C PHE A 190 -0.71 -3.06 -0.16
N GLY A 191 -0.20 -4.26 -0.01
CA GLY A 191 -0.36 -5.29 -1.04
C GLY A 191 0.31 -6.57 -0.64
N ARG A 192 -0.13 -7.67 -1.25
CA ARG A 192 0.57 -8.94 -1.17
C ARG A 192 1.40 -9.12 -2.44
N LEU A 193 2.70 -9.25 -2.25
CA LEU A 193 3.69 -9.39 -3.31
C LEU A 193 4.66 -10.52 -2.91
N ASP A 194 4.48 -11.69 -3.51
CA ASP A 194 5.26 -12.89 -3.22
C ASP A 194 6.50 -12.92 -4.12
N ASN A 195 7.69 -13.33 -3.67
CA ASN A 195 8.90 -13.36 -4.53
C ASN A 195 9.26 -11.97 -5.14
N LEU A 196 9.28 -10.92 -4.33
CA LEU A 196 9.79 -9.58 -4.69
C LEU A 196 11.21 -9.65 -5.25
N SER A 197 11.50 -9.06 -6.41
CA SER A 197 12.88 -8.95 -6.89
C SER A 197 13.64 -7.83 -6.18
N ASP A 198 14.98 -7.86 -6.25
CA ASP A 198 15.84 -6.80 -5.71
C ASP A 198 15.49 -5.42 -6.28
N LYS A 199 15.09 -5.34 -7.55
CA LYS A 199 14.65 -4.09 -8.18
C LYS A 199 13.41 -3.52 -7.50
N ILE A 200 12.42 -4.37 -7.20
CA ILE A 200 11.21 -3.94 -6.51
C ILE A 200 11.54 -3.52 -5.08
N LEU A 201 12.38 -4.28 -4.36
CA LEU A 201 12.78 -3.97 -2.99
C LEU A 201 13.53 -2.64 -2.90
N GLN A 202 14.47 -2.39 -3.81
CA GLN A 202 15.16 -1.11 -3.91
C GLN A 202 14.18 0.04 -4.15
N LYS A 203 13.18 -0.16 -5.01
CA LYS A 203 12.14 0.85 -5.26
C LYS A 203 11.29 1.10 -4.01
N ILE A 204 10.78 0.06 -3.36
CA ILE A 204 9.97 0.16 -2.14
C ILE A 204 10.73 0.92 -1.05
N ASN A 205 11.99 0.55 -0.81
CA ASN A 205 12.83 1.18 0.22
C ASN A 205 13.17 2.65 -0.08
N ARG A 206 13.04 3.12 -1.33
CA ARG A 206 13.33 4.51 -1.72
C ARG A 206 12.15 5.45 -1.50
N ILE A 207 10.91 4.95 -1.46
CA ILE A 207 9.72 5.80 -1.36
C ILE A 207 9.48 6.16 0.11
N GLU A 208 9.90 7.36 0.53
CA GLU A 208 9.86 7.79 1.93
C GLU A 208 8.52 8.42 2.35
N ASN A 209 7.82 9.08 1.43
CA ASN A 209 6.61 9.88 1.70
C ASN A 209 5.31 9.06 1.85
N VAL A 210 5.43 7.76 2.12
CA VAL A 210 4.32 6.82 2.21
C VAL A 210 4.51 5.86 3.39
N LYS A 211 3.45 5.15 3.74
CA LYS A 211 3.45 4.02 4.68
C LYS A 211 3.15 2.73 3.92
N LEU A 212 4.20 2.05 3.50
CA LEU A 212 4.20 0.78 2.78
C LEU A 212 4.06 -0.41 3.74
N ILE A 213 3.02 -1.23 3.53
CA ILE A 213 2.78 -2.48 4.26
C ILE A 213 2.73 -3.61 3.23
N ILE A 214 3.83 -4.33 3.11
CA ILE A 214 4.00 -5.34 2.05
C ILE A 214 3.97 -6.72 2.66
N PHE A 215 2.94 -7.49 2.32
CA PHE A 215 2.87 -8.90 2.69
C PHE A 215 3.67 -9.71 1.68
N THR A 216 4.57 -10.55 2.17
CA THR A 216 5.42 -11.37 1.33
C THR A 216 5.65 -12.74 1.95
N ASN A 217 6.08 -13.68 1.12
CA ASN A 217 6.31 -15.07 1.50
C ASN A 217 7.75 -15.33 1.95
N TYR A 218 8.68 -14.39 1.81
CA TYR A 218 10.08 -14.65 2.13
C TYR A 218 10.84 -13.38 2.57
N TYR A 219 12.00 -13.58 3.18
CA TYR A 219 12.92 -12.52 3.58
C TYR A 219 14.05 -12.37 2.56
N ASN A 220 14.44 -11.12 2.26
CA ASN A 220 15.55 -10.77 1.39
C ASN A 220 16.49 -9.83 2.14
N ASP A 221 17.81 -9.91 1.89
CA ASP A 221 18.84 -9.12 2.58
C ASP A 221 18.69 -7.60 2.39
N LEU A 222 18.00 -7.16 1.34
CA LEU A 222 17.64 -5.75 1.13
C LEU A 222 16.51 -5.28 2.06
N MET A 223 15.85 -6.20 2.76
CA MET A 223 14.87 -5.88 3.81
C MET A 223 15.62 -5.71 5.14
N ASN A 224 15.65 -4.50 5.67
CA ASN A 224 16.12 -4.31 7.05
C ASN A 224 15.21 -5.12 8.00
N VAL A 225 15.82 -5.95 8.86
CA VAL A 225 15.10 -6.82 9.80
C VAL A 225 14.18 -6.02 10.74
N GLN A 226 14.55 -4.80 11.16
CA GLN A 226 13.70 -3.93 11.97
C GLN A 226 12.46 -3.44 11.21
N ASN A 227 12.53 -3.41 9.88
CA ASN A 227 11.39 -3.13 9.01
C ASN A 227 10.61 -4.41 8.65
N ALA A 228 10.93 -5.56 9.23
CA ALA A 228 10.19 -6.80 9.03
C ALA A 228 9.31 -7.13 10.24
N ALA A 229 8.29 -7.95 10.02
CA ALA A 229 7.51 -8.61 11.05
C ALA A 229 7.11 -10.00 10.54
N LEU A 230 7.04 -10.97 11.44
CA LEU A 230 6.57 -12.31 11.14
C LEU A 230 5.12 -12.46 11.61
N LEU A 231 4.24 -12.87 10.70
CA LEU A 231 2.84 -13.13 11.00
C LEU A 231 2.57 -14.64 10.94
N GLN A 232 2.32 -15.22 12.10
CA GLN A 232 1.84 -16.59 12.32
C GLN A 232 0.50 -16.50 13.08
N ASP A 233 0.34 -17.20 14.22
CA ASP A 233 -0.81 -17.06 15.11
C ASP A 233 -0.91 -15.66 15.71
N LYS A 234 0.25 -15.04 15.95
CA LYS A 234 0.41 -13.65 16.38
C LYS A 234 1.41 -12.96 15.48
N ILE A 235 1.39 -11.64 15.51
CA ILE A 235 2.41 -10.83 14.84
C ILE A 235 3.58 -10.62 15.78
N ILE A 236 4.77 -10.99 15.31
CA ILE A 236 6.05 -10.77 15.98
C ILE A 236 6.73 -9.64 15.19
N ASP A 237 6.88 -8.48 15.82
CA ASP A 237 7.49 -7.32 15.17
C ASP A 237 8.98 -7.24 15.51
N PHE A 238 9.82 -7.39 14.51
CA PHE A 238 11.27 -7.40 14.67
C PHE A 238 11.88 -6.01 14.93
N ALA A 239 11.06 -4.96 14.89
CA ALA A 239 11.45 -3.66 15.42
C ALA A 239 11.60 -3.68 16.96
N ASP A 240 10.90 -4.59 17.65
CA ASP A 240 10.91 -4.74 19.11
C ASP A 240 11.86 -5.88 19.53
N MET A 241 13.15 -5.72 19.18
CA MET A 241 14.18 -6.72 19.51
C MET A 241 14.33 -6.96 21.01
N GLU A 242 14.04 -5.95 21.84
CA GLU A 242 14.07 -6.09 23.29
C GLU A 242 13.02 -7.09 23.78
N GLN A 243 11.80 -7.00 23.27
CA GLN A 243 10.74 -7.96 23.61
C GLN A 243 11.10 -9.38 23.15
N ILE A 244 11.64 -9.52 21.94
CA ILE A 244 12.07 -10.83 21.40
C ILE A 244 13.19 -11.42 22.27
N TYR A 245 14.17 -10.61 22.64
CA TYR A 245 15.25 -11.02 23.54
C TYR A 245 14.71 -11.48 24.91
N CYS A 246 13.78 -10.73 25.50
CA CYS A 246 13.17 -11.08 26.79
C CYS A 246 12.44 -12.42 26.72
N ASP A 247 11.63 -12.62 25.68
CA ASP A 247 10.86 -13.85 25.48
C ASP A 247 11.76 -15.06 25.18
N LEU A 248 12.83 -14.86 24.39
CA LEU A 248 13.84 -15.88 24.14
C LEU A 248 14.60 -16.25 25.41
N SER A 249 15.01 -15.26 26.22
CA SER A 249 15.75 -15.49 27.46
C SER A 249 14.92 -16.19 28.55
N GLN A 250 13.58 -16.07 28.50
CA GLN A 250 12.70 -16.81 29.39
C GLN A 250 12.56 -18.29 29.01
N LYS A 251 12.68 -18.60 27.70
CA LYS A 251 12.53 -19.96 27.17
C LYS A 251 13.86 -20.70 27.09
N SER A 252 14.91 -20.00 26.68
CA SER A 252 16.27 -20.51 26.61
C SER A 252 16.90 -20.45 28.00
N LEU A 253 17.70 -21.45 28.35
CA LEU A 253 18.52 -21.43 29.58
C LEU A 253 19.85 -20.68 29.36
N GLN A 254 19.96 -19.91 28.28
CA GLN A 254 21.16 -19.24 27.83
C GLN A 254 20.96 -17.72 27.82
N THR A 255 22.06 -16.98 27.96
CA THR A 255 22.05 -15.52 27.87
C THR A 255 22.68 -15.12 26.55
N TYR A 256 21.91 -14.40 25.73
CA TYR A 256 22.37 -13.87 24.46
C TYR A 256 22.57 -12.36 24.56
N THR A 257 23.25 -11.77 23.59
CA THR A 257 23.24 -10.32 23.34
C THR A 257 22.15 -9.98 22.34
N LEU A 258 21.69 -8.72 22.32
CA LEU A 258 20.70 -8.27 21.32
C LEU A 258 21.19 -8.48 19.87
N GLN A 259 22.50 -8.29 19.63
CA GLN A 259 23.10 -8.50 18.31
C GLN A 259 23.07 -9.98 17.88
N GLU A 260 23.30 -10.90 18.82
CA GLU A 260 23.17 -12.34 18.54
C GLU A 260 21.73 -12.71 18.22
N VAL A 261 20.76 -12.20 18.97
CA VAL A 261 19.33 -12.46 18.70
C VAL A 261 18.90 -11.90 17.35
N GLU A 262 19.39 -10.71 16.98
CA GLU A 262 19.15 -10.12 15.65
C GLU A 262 19.72 -11.01 14.54
N GLN A 263 20.97 -11.48 14.69
CA GLN A 263 21.59 -12.36 13.70
C GLN A 263 20.90 -13.74 13.62
N MET A 264 20.50 -14.31 14.75
CA MET A 264 19.71 -15.54 14.82
C MET A 264 18.36 -15.37 14.09
N THR A 265 17.73 -14.21 14.24
CA THR A 265 16.47 -13.86 13.55
C THR A 265 16.67 -13.80 12.05
N ILE A 266 17.72 -13.12 11.58
CA ILE A 266 18.06 -13.06 10.14
C ILE A 266 18.29 -14.47 9.60
N ASN A 267 19.10 -15.29 10.29
CA ASN A 267 19.39 -16.66 9.88
C ASN A 267 18.12 -17.52 9.81
N TYR A 268 17.22 -17.39 10.79
CA TYR A 268 15.94 -18.09 10.81
C TYR A 268 15.08 -17.72 9.60
N LEU A 269 14.95 -16.42 9.33
CA LEU A 269 14.15 -15.90 8.22
C LEU A 269 14.70 -16.34 6.84
N GLN A 270 16.03 -16.43 6.70
CA GLN A 270 16.68 -16.88 5.46
C GLN A 270 16.64 -18.39 5.26
N GLN A 271 16.83 -19.18 6.32
CA GLN A 271 17.16 -20.61 6.20
C GLN A 271 16.00 -21.55 6.53
N ILE A 272 15.08 -21.18 7.42
CA ILE A 272 14.11 -22.14 8.00
C ILE A 272 12.65 -21.78 7.71
N TYR A 273 12.32 -20.52 7.41
CA TYR A 273 10.92 -20.15 7.22
C TYR A 273 10.31 -20.85 5.99
N THR A 274 9.60 -21.95 6.25
CA THR A 274 8.98 -22.86 5.26
C THR A 274 7.45 -22.80 5.30
N HIS A 275 6.89 -21.66 5.72
CA HIS A 275 5.43 -21.46 5.81
C HIS A 275 4.69 -22.42 6.76
N LYS A 276 5.40 -23.05 7.70
CA LYS A 276 4.81 -23.85 8.77
C LYS A 276 4.88 -23.07 10.08
N THR A 277 3.81 -23.15 10.87
CA THR A 277 3.77 -22.56 12.22
C THR A 277 4.77 -23.28 13.12
N HIS A 278 5.74 -22.53 13.61
CA HIS A 278 6.74 -23.00 14.57
C HIS A 278 6.83 -21.99 15.71
N ASP A 279 7.17 -22.46 16.91
CA ASP A 279 7.55 -21.56 17.99
C ASP A 279 8.89 -20.91 17.62
N ILE A 280 8.84 -19.65 17.16
CA ILE A 280 10.03 -18.92 16.68
C ILE A 280 11.18 -19.01 17.68
N TYR A 281 10.89 -18.95 18.97
CA TYR A 281 11.92 -18.91 20.01
C TYR A 281 12.64 -20.25 20.16
N GLN A 282 11.96 -21.38 19.92
CA GLN A 282 12.61 -22.70 19.89
C GLN A 282 13.52 -22.83 18.67
N GLU A 283 13.10 -22.29 17.52
CA GLU A 283 13.90 -22.34 16.29
C GLU A 283 15.10 -21.38 16.35
N LEU A 284 14.96 -20.22 16.98
CA LEU A 284 16.07 -19.29 17.19
C LEU A 284 17.22 -19.97 17.96
N ASP A 285 16.92 -20.73 19.02
CA ASP A 285 17.94 -21.45 19.79
C ASP A 285 18.77 -22.43 18.93
N HIS A 286 18.22 -22.97 17.82
CA HIS A 286 18.99 -23.81 16.88
C HIS A 286 20.09 -23.04 16.14
N PHE A 287 19.98 -21.71 16.05
CA PHE A 287 20.98 -20.82 15.47
C PHE A 287 21.95 -20.23 16.49
N SER A 288 21.86 -20.62 17.77
CA SER A 288 22.85 -20.23 18.76
C SER A 288 24.23 -20.72 18.33
N ILE A 289 25.18 -19.78 18.18
CA ILE A 289 26.56 -20.12 17.89
C ILE A 289 27.14 -20.70 19.19
N LYS A 290 27.53 -21.97 19.16
CA LYS A 290 28.26 -22.62 20.27
C LYS A 290 29.70 -22.11 20.37
#